data_AF-A0AAE9MB40-F1
#
_entry.id   AF-A0AAE9MB40-F1
#
_cell.length_a   1.000
_cell.length_b   1.000
_cell.length_c   1.000
_cell.angle_alpha   90.00
_cell.angle_beta   90.00
_cell.angle_gamma   90.00
#
_symmetry.space_group_name_H-M   'P 1'
#
loop_
_entity.id
_entity.type
_entity.pdbx_description
1 polymer ?
#
loop_
_entity_poly.entity_id
_entity_poly.type
_entity_poly.pdbx_seq_one_letter_code
_entity_poly.pdbx_strand_id
1 'polypeptide(L)'
;MIDLNQEIEDFDAYFFKRHGELPLDSTSEEYANKSYLKHEMFKAWKARAKAQAVPETHVLVEKSKISKWWQDADEPENFASTEEQLIALIAESEIYTDDMLVVEKHVQAQLSTQKLYCVYQITNKETGLAEIKVCKSKSEAEEILNNNAKWVAEKEADQYESMNAFFEEEERKSGAEQ
;
A
#
# COMPACT_ATOMS: atom_id res chain seq x y z
N MET A 1 0.79 3.79 11.87
CA MET A 1 1.32 3.58 13.22
C MET A 1 1.68 4.97 13.74
N ILE A 2 1.04 5.44 14.82
CA ILE A 2 1.33 6.77 15.38
C ILE A 2 2.72 6.71 16.01
N ASP A 3 3.62 7.62 15.64
CA ASP A 3 4.92 7.73 16.28
C ASP A 3 4.73 8.34 17.66
N LEU A 4 4.93 7.51 18.69
CA LEU A 4 4.71 7.89 20.08
C LEU A 4 5.67 9.00 20.54
N ASN A 5 6.84 9.12 19.91
CA ASN A 5 7.84 10.12 20.27
C ASN A 5 7.42 11.50 19.74
N GLN A 6 6.89 11.56 18.51
CA GLN A 6 6.40 12.81 17.93
C GLN A 6 5.22 13.39 18.73
N GLU A 7 4.29 12.55 19.20
CA GLU A 7 3.15 13.00 20.03
C GLU A 7 3.58 13.57 21.39
N ILE A 8 4.67 13.06 21.96
CA ILE A 8 5.23 13.60 23.21
C ILE A 8 5.83 14.99 22.94
N GLU A 9 6.58 15.13 21.86
CA GLU A 9 7.18 16.42 21.47
C GLU A 9 6.11 17.47 21.15
N ASP A 10 5.07 17.11 20.42
CA ASP A 10 3.96 17.99 20.05
C ASP A 10 3.18 18.46 21.29
N PHE A 11 2.93 17.53 22.23
CA PHE A 11 2.31 17.87 23.50
C PHE A 11 3.19 18.79 24.35
N ASP A 12 4.49 18.49 24.44
CA ASP A 12 5.43 19.28 25.22
C ASP A 12 5.53 20.71 24.68
N ALA A 13 5.62 20.87 23.36
CA ALA A 13 5.58 22.17 22.71
C ALA A 13 4.27 22.93 23.00
N TYR A 14 3.12 22.25 22.93
CA TYR A 14 1.82 22.84 23.28
C TYR A 14 1.77 23.28 24.75
N PHE A 15 2.22 22.42 25.66
CA PHE A 15 2.19 22.67 27.10
C PHE A 15 3.11 23.85 27.46
N PHE A 16 4.35 23.83 27.00
CA PHE A 16 5.33 24.88 27.30
C PHE A 16 4.96 26.22 26.68
N LYS A 17 4.35 26.25 25.49
CA LYS A 17 3.83 27.50 24.91
C LYS A 17 2.77 28.17 25.78
N ARG A 18 1.94 27.39 26.47
CA ARG A 18 0.77 27.89 27.22
C ARG A 18 1.04 28.09 28.71
N HIS A 19 1.92 27.28 29.28
CA HIS A 19 2.19 27.25 30.72
C HIS A 19 3.64 27.58 31.07
N GLY A 20 4.53 27.72 30.08
CA GLY A 20 5.98 27.89 30.29
C GLY A 20 6.68 26.60 30.70
N GLU A 21 8.00 26.63 30.74
CA GLU A 21 8.84 25.48 31.09
C GLU A 21 8.67 25.06 32.56
N LEU A 22 9.05 23.82 32.86
CA LEU A 22 9.07 23.35 34.25
C LEU A 22 10.16 24.08 35.06
N PRO A 23 9.91 24.43 36.33
CA PRO A 23 10.95 24.95 37.21
C PRO A 23 12.15 24.00 37.27
N LEU A 24 13.36 24.56 37.41
CA LEU A 24 14.59 23.75 37.52
C LEU A 24 14.70 23.03 38.86
N ASP A 25 14.14 23.62 39.93
CA ASP A 25 14.11 23.01 41.25
C ASP A 25 13.00 21.96 41.35
N SER A 26 13.37 20.72 41.09
CA SER A 26 12.48 19.55 41.18
C SER A 26 11.90 19.28 42.57
N THR A 27 12.42 19.91 43.63
CA THR A 27 11.92 19.74 45.00
C THR A 27 10.91 20.81 45.43
N SER A 28 10.70 21.82 44.59
CA SER A 28 9.77 22.92 44.86
C SER A 28 8.29 22.49 44.71
N GLU A 29 7.42 23.10 45.51
CA GLU A 29 5.96 22.95 45.38
C GLU A 29 5.46 23.42 44.00
N GLU A 30 6.10 24.45 43.43
CA GLU A 30 5.78 24.95 42.09
C GLU A 30 6.08 23.90 41.00
N TYR A 31 7.21 23.20 41.11
CA TYR A 31 7.52 22.08 40.21
C TYR A 31 6.51 20.94 40.36
N ALA A 32 6.18 20.56 41.60
CA ALA A 32 5.20 19.50 41.86
C ALA A 32 3.82 19.83 41.25
N ASN A 33 3.33 21.06 41.46
CA ASN A 33 2.04 21.49 40.92
C ASN A 33 2.05 21.55 39.39
N LYS A 34 3.12 22.04 38.78
CA LYS A 34 3.21 22.20 37.32
C LYS A 34 3.45 20.87 36.60
N SER A 35 4.25 19.98 37.18
CA SER A 35 4.46 18.62 36.67
C SER A 35 3.17 17.79 36.76
N TYR A 36 2.40 17.94 37.85
CA TYR A 36 1.09 17.31 37.98
C TYR A 36 0.10 17.82 36.92
N LEU A 37 0.03 19.15 36.70
CA LEU A 37 -0.80 19.73 35.64
C LEU A 37 -0.41 19.20 34.25
N LYS A 38 0.90 19.12 33.96
CA LYS A 38 1.41 18.55 32.71
C LYS A 38 0.92 17.12 32.50
N HIS A 39 0.99 16.29 33.55
CA HIS A 39 0.54 14.89 33.50
C HIS A 39 -0.96 14.76 33.21
N GLU A 40 -1.80 15.51 33.92
CA GLU A 40 -3.25 15.46 33.72
C GLU A 40 -3.66 15.98 32.34
N MET A 41 -3.00 17.04 31.86
CA MET A 41 -3.23 17.54 30.50
C MET A 41 -2.76 16.54 29.42
N PHE A 42 -1.68 15.80 29.67
CA PHE A 42 -1.22 14.77 28.73
C PHE A 42 -2.19 13.59 28.64
N LYS A 43 -2.81 13.20 29.76
CA LYS A 43 -3.91 12.20 29.74
C LYS A 43 -5.06 12.68 28.87
N ALA A 44 -5.49 13.93 29.03
CA ALA A 44 -6.55 14.51 28.22
C ALA A 44 -6.17 14.62 26.73
N TRP A 45 -4.92 14.97 26.43
CA TRP A 45 -4.37 15.01 25.08
C TRP A 45 -4.46 13.64 24.41
N LYS A 46 -3.97 12.58 25.08
CA LYS A 46 -4.05 11.20 24.58
C LYS A 46 -5.48 10.72 24.38
N ALA A 47 -6.38 11.05 25.30
CA ALA A 47 -7.79 10.69 25.19
C ALA A 47 -8.44 11.34 23.96
N ARG A 48 -8.13 12.62 23.70
CA ARG A 48 -8.60 13.33 22.50
C ARG A 48 -8.01 12.73 21.23
N ALA A 49 -6.70 12.47 21.19
CA ALA A 49 -6.06 11.86 20.04
C ALA A 49 -6.67 10.49 19.72
N LYS A 50 -6.94 9.67 20.74
CA LYS A 50 -7.61 8.37 20.59
C LYS A 50 -9.07 8.48 20.13
N ALA A 51 -9.79 9.51 20.56
CA ALA A 51 -11.18 9.76 20.13
C ALA A 51 -11.28 10.33 18.71
N GLN A 52 -10.24 11.02 18.24
CA GLN A 52 -10.14 11.54 16.86
C GLN A 52 -9.46 10.55 15.92
N ALA A 53 -8.79 9.52 16.45
CA ALA A 53 -8.23 8.45 15.67
C ALA A 53 -9.34 7.62 15.04
N VAL A 54 -9.16 7.33 13.75
CA VAL A 54 -10.04 6.43 13.02
C VAL A 54 -9.91 5.04 13.63
N PRO A 55 -11.02 4.36 13.97
CA PRO A 55 -10.94 3.01 14.51
C PRO A 55 -10.16 2.08 13.56
N GLU A 56 -9.42 1.11 14.09
CA GLU A 56 -8.63 0.18 13.28
C GLU A 56 -9.46 -0.63 12.27
N THR A 57 -10.78 -0.71 12.49
CA THR A 57 -11.74 -1.37 11.61
C THR A 57 -12.22 -0.50 10.43
N HIS A 58 -11.83 0.77 10.38
CA HIS A 58 -12.32 1.74 9.40
C HIS A 58 -11.20 2.25 8.50
N VAL A 59 -11.55 2.52 7.23
CA VAL A 59 -10.64 3.12 6.25
C VAL A 59 -11.15 4.51 5.91
N LEU A 60 -10.26 5.51 5.96
CA LEU A 60 -10.55 6.84 5.45
C LEU A 60 -10.50 6.81 3.92
N VAL A 61 -11.64 7.11 3.31
CA VAL A 61 -11.74 7.27 1.86
C VAL A 61 -12.14 8.71 1.57
N GLU A 62 -11.44 9.33 0.63
CA GLU A 62 -11.79 10.65 0.14
C GLU A 62 -13.18 10.60 -0.49
N LYS A 63 -14.06 11.57 -0.17
CA LYS A 63 -15.44 11.57 -0.66
C LYS A 63 -15.53 11.54 -2.19
N SER A 64 -14.55 12.11 -2.90
CA SER A 64 -14.45 12.10 -4.36
C SER A 64 -14.27 10.69 -4.95
N LYS A 65 -13.75 9.74 -4.17
CA LYS A 65 -13.55 8.33 -4.57
C LYS A 65 -14.72 7.43 -4.20
N ILE A 66 -15.77 8.00 -3.61
CA ILE A 66 -17.00 7.28 -3.30
C ILE A 66 -17.99 7.55 -4.43
N SER A 67 -18.20 6.57 -5.30
CA SER A 67 -19.26 6.62 -6.29
C SER A 67 -20.58 6.19 -5.65
N LYS A 68 -21.66 6.82 -6.11
CA LYS A 68 -23.03 6.45 -5.77
C LYS A 68 -23.80 6.26 -7.05
N TRP A 69 -24.55 5.18 -7.11
CA TRP A 69 -25.39 4.86 -8.25
C TRP A 69 -26.56 4.02 -7.78
N TRP A 70 -27.57 3.95 -8.62
CA TRP A 70 -28.84 3.29 -8.39
C TRP A 70 -29.04 2.23 -9.46
N GLN A 71 -29.61 1.10 -9.08
CA GLN A 71 -29.90 -0.02 -9.96
C GLN A 71 -31.35 -0.42 -9.76
N ASP A 72 -32.07 -0.66 -10.85
CA ASP A 72 -33.37 -1.31 -10.76
C ASP A 72 -33.20 -2.75 -10.24
N ALA A 73 -34.00 -3.13 -9.25
CA ALA A 73 -33.92 -4.44 -8.62
C ALA A 73 -34.45 -5.57 -9.52
N ASP A 74 -35.41 -5.26 -10.38
CA ASP A 74 -36.07 -6.22 -11.27
C ASP A 74 -35.40 -6.23 -12.66
N GLU A 75 -34.82 -5.10 -13.09
CA GLU A 75 -34.10 -4.95 -14.37
C GLU A 75 -32.65 -4.47 -14.17
N PRO A 76 -31.70 -5.35 -13.79
CA PRO A 76 -30.35 -4.96 -13.37
C PRO A 76 -29.50 -4.26 -14.45
N GLU A 77 -29.89 -4.32 -15.72
CA GLU A 77 -29.30 -3.54 -16.81
C GLU A 77 -29.60 -2.04 -16.73
N ASN A 78 -30.64 -1.64 -15.99
CA ASN A 78 -31.07 -0.26 -15.82
C ASN A 78 -30.39 0.34 -14.59
N PHE A 79 -29.45 1.26 -14.85
CA PHE A 79 -28.71 1.95 -13.79
C PHE A 79 -28.69 3.46 -14.00
N ALA A 80 -28.70 4.18 -12.88
CA ALA A 80 -28.63 5.62 -12.83
C ALA A 80 -27.47 6.07 -11.93
N SER A 81 -26.75 7.10 -12.35
CA SER A 81 -25.64 7.68 -11.58
C SER A 81 -25.99 9.02 -10.93
N THR A 82 -27.13 9.62 -11.31
CA THR A 82 -27.68 10.84 -10.74
C THR A 82 -29.17 10.68 -10.42
N GLU A 83 -29.73 11.58 -9.61
CA GLU A 83 -31.15 11.54 -9.28
C GLU A 83 -32.04 11.84 -10.50
N GLU A 84 -31.57 12.70 -11.41
CA GLU A 84 -32.31 12.99 -12.65
C GLU A 84 -32.37 11.78 -13.58
N GLN A 85 -31.27 11.02 -13.69
CA GLN A 85 -31.24 9.77 -14.44
C GLN A 85 -32.15 8.71 -13.81
N LEU A 86 -32.24 8.69 -12.48
CA LEU A 86 -33.16 7.81 -11.77
C LEU A 86 -34.62 8.17 -12.05
N ILE A 87 -34.96 9.46 -12.04
CA ILE A 87 -36.32 9.93 -12.37
C ILE A 87 -36.66 9.60 -13.83
N ALA A 88 -35.70 9.74 -14.75
CA ALA A 88 -35.89 9.38 -16.15
C ALA A 88 -36.14 7.87 -16.31
N LEU A 89 -35.34 7.04 -15.62
CA LEU A 89 -35.52 5.58 -15.59
C LEU A 89 -36.93 5.22 -15.09
N ILE A 90 -37.35 5.78 -13.95
CA ILE A 90 -38.70 5.56 -13.40
C ILE A 90 -39.80 5.99 -14.38
N ALA A 91 -39.60 7.09 -15.11
CA ALA A 91 -40.56 7.57 -16.10
C ALA A 91 -40.66 6.65 -17.33
N GLU A 92 -39.59 5.94 -17.67
CA GLU A 92 -39.54 4.96 -18.76
C GLU A 92 -40.05 3.57 -18.34
N SER A 93 -39.93 3.19 -17.06
CA SER A 93 -40.34 1.88 -16.52
C SER A 93 -41.85 1.60 -16.52
N GLU A 94 -42.68 2.44 -17.16
CA GLU A 94 -44.14 2.29 -17.27
C GLU A 94 -44.87 1.92 -15.96
N ILE A 95 -44.36 2.39 -14.81
CA ILE A 95 -44.98 2.06 -13.52
C ILE A 95 -46.37 2.72 -13.39
N TYR A 96 -47.36 1.93 -13.01
CA TYR A 96 -48.72 2.41 -12.77
C TYR A 96 -48.84 3.05 -11.36
N THR A 97 -49.90 3.82 -11.14
CA THR A 97 -50.11 4.55 -9.87
C THR A 97 -50.29 3.66 -8.63
N ASP A 98 -50.57 2.37 -8.84
CA ASP A 98 -50.71 1.34 -7.80
C ASP A 98 -49.49 0.41 -7.73
N ASP A 99 -48.44 0.68 -8.51
CA ASP A 99 -47.20 -0.11 -8.55
C ASP A 99 -46.00 0.68 -7.98
N MET A 100 -44.91 -0.03 -7.70
CA MET A 100 -43.69 0.54 -7.14
C MET A 100 -42.45 -0.07 -7.78
N LEU A 101 -41.60 0.79 -8.35
CA LEU A 101 -40.25 0.40 -8.74
C LEU A 101 -39.34 0.29 -7.52
N VAL A 102 -38.72 -0.87 -7.34
CA VAL A 102 -37.71 -1.07 -6.30
C VAL A 102 -36.33 -0.78 -6.90
N VAL A 103 -35.62 0.15 -6.29
CA VAL A 103 -34.29 0.56 -6.77
C VAL A 103 -33.29 0.41 -5.64
N GLU A 104 -32.21 -0.33 -5.90
CA GLU A 104 -31.09 -0.50 -4.99
C GLU A 104 -30.13 0.68 -5.11
N LYS A 105 -29.69 1.23 -3.97
CA LYS A 105 -28.69 2.29 -3.93
C LYS A 105 -27.34 1.72 -3.54
N HIS A 106 -26.39 1.80 -4.46
CA HIS A 106 -25.02 1.37 -4.25
C HIS A 106 -24.13 2.54 -3.84
N VAL A 107 -23.31 2.32 -2.82
CA VAL A 107 -22.25 3.24 -2.38
C VAL A 107 -20.94 2.47 -2.45
N GLN A 108 -20.10 2.81 -3.41
CA GLN A 108 -18.87 2.09 -3.67
C GLN A 108 -17.66 3.01 -3.48
N ALA A 109 -16.69 2.57 -2.70
CA ALA A 109 -15.39 3.21 -2.63
C ALA A 109 -14.47 2.60 -3.70
N GLN A 110 -14.07 3.40 -4.68
CA GLN A 110 -13.00 2.99 -5.60
C GLN A 110 -11.65 3.15 -4.88
N LEU A 111 -11.21 2.06 -4.25
CA LEU A 111 -9.86 1.97 -3.74
C LEU A 111 -8.89 1.87 -4.91
N SER A 112 -7.84 2.67 -4.90
CA SER A 112 -6.84 2.67 -5.97
C SER A 112 -6.20 1.28 -6.08
N THR A 113 -6.38 0.62 -7.21
CA THR A 113 -5.70 -0.64 -7.53
C THR A 113 -4.27 -0.34 -8.00
N GLN A 114 -3.26 -0.88 -7.32
CA GLN A 114 -1.88 -0.80 -7.78
C GLN A 114 -1.50 -2.08 -8.52
N LYS A 115 -0.97 -1.96 -9.74
CA LYS A 115 -0.34 -3.08 -10.44
C LYS A 115 1.02 -3.37 -9.82
N LEU A 116 1.24 -4.61 -9.41
CA LEU A 116 2.52 -5.12 -8.92
C LEU A 116 3.14 -6.02 -10.00
N TYR A 117 4.47 -6.03 -10.08
CA TYR A 117 5.23 -6.83 -11.03
C TYR A 117 6.06 -7.85 -10.25
N CYS A 118 5.80 -9.14 -10.45
CA CYS A 118 6.52 -10.21 -9.76
C CYS A 118 7.54 -10.83 -10.71
N VAL A 119 8.81 -10.84 -10.32
CA VAL A 119 9.91 -11.42 -11.10
C VAL A 119 10.78 -12.29 -10.22
N TYR A 120 11.36 -13.36 -10.77
CA TYR A 120 12.44 -14.07 -10.10
C TYR A 120 13.72 -13.22 -10.21
N GLN A 121 14.38 -12.94 -9.11
CA GLN A 121 15.69 -12.30 -9.09
C GLN A 121 16.73 -13.34 -8.71
N ILE A 122 17.78 -13.49 -9.53
CA ILE A 122 18.91 -14.35 -9.18
C ILE A 122 19.65 -13.70 -8.01
N THR A 123 19.64 -14.37 -6.86
CA THR A 123 20.30 -13.92 -5.63
C THR A 123 21.70 -14.52 -5.50
N ASN A 124 21.90 -15.75 -6.01
CA ASN A 124 23.19 -16.40 -6.05
C ASN A 124 23.61 -16.67 -7.50
N LYS A 125 24.65 -15.95 -7.96
CA LYS A 125 25.19 -16.05 -9.32
C LYS A 125 26.05 -17.29 -9.57
N GLU A 126 26.45 -18.02 -8.54
CA GLU A 126 27.23 -19.25 -8.68
C GLU A 126 26.33 -20.47 -8.80
N THR A 127 25.25 -20.51 -8.01
CA THR A 127 24.31 -21.64 -7.96
C THR A 127 23.08 -21.46 -8.84
N GLY A 128 22.82 -20.24 -9.33
CA GLY A 128 21.60 -19.90 -10.07
C GLY A 128 20.35 -19.82 -9.19
N LEU A 129 20.50 -19.76 -7.86
CA LEU A 129 19.37 -19.63 -6.94
C LEU A 129 18.66 -18.29 -7.20
N ALA A 130 17.36 -18.37 -7.43
CA ALA A 130 16.51 -17.21 -7.67
C ALA A 130 15.35 -17.16 -6.67
N GLU A 131 15.05 -15.95 -6.21
CA GLU A 131 13.96 -15.68 -5.27
C GLU A 131 12.93 -14.75 -5.91
N ILE A 132 11.67 -14.89 -5.49
CA ILE A 132 10.59 -14.04 -6.00
C ILE A 132 10.75 -12.64 -5.39
N LYS A 133 10.85 -11.63 -6.26
CA LYS A 133 10.81 -10.22 -5.90
C LYS A 133 9.55 -9.56 -6.45
N VAL A 134 8.88 -8.81 -5.59
CA VAL A 134 7.71 -8.01 -5.93
C VAL A 134 8.14 -6.56 -6.14
N CYS A 135 8.01 -6.08 -7.37
CA CYS A 135 8.36 -4.73 -7.79
C CYS A 135 7.11 -3.86 -7.92
N LYS A 136 7.23 -2.59 -7.52
CA LYS A 136 6.12 -1.61 -7.60
C LYS A 136 6.06 -0.90 -8.95
N SER A 137 7.12 -1.01 -9.76
CA SER A 137 7.23 -0.37 -11.06
C SER A 137 7.66 -1.37 -12.14
N LYS A 138 7.23 -1.13 -13.39
CA LYS A 138 7.60 -1.96 -14.53
C LYS A 138 9.11 -1.89 -14.82
N SER A 139 9.69 -0.69 -14.73
CA SER A 139 11.11 -0.46 -14.99
C SER A 139 12.01 -1.26 -14.04
N GLU A 140 11.64 -1.36 -12.77
CA GLU A 140 12.39 -2.16 -11.78
C GLU A 140 12.34 -3.65 -12.13
N ALA A 141 11.18 -4.15 -12.56
CA ALA A 141 11.03 -5.53 -13.00
C ALA A 141 11.82 -5.82 -14.29
N GLU A 142 11.78 -4.91 -15.26
CA GLU A 142 12.53 -5.02 -16.52
C GLU A 142 14.05 -5.00 -16.29
N GLU A 143 14.54 -4.20 -15.34
CA GLU A 143 15.96 -4.18 -14.97
C GLU A 143 16.41 -5.54 -14.40
N ILE A 144 15.60 -6.14 -13.52
CA ILE A 144 15.88 -7.48 -12.97
C ILE A 144 15.88 -8.53 -14.08
N LEU A 145 14.90 -8.49 -14.98
CA LEU A 145 14.83 -9.43 -16.11
C LEU A 145 16.05 -9.30 -17.02
N ASN A 146 16.48 -8.07 -17.33
CA ASN A 146 17.68 -7.81 -18.13
C ASN A 146 18.95 -8.33 -17.44
N ASN A 147 19.06 -8.15 -16.13
CA ASN A 147 20.20 -8.67 -15.37
C ASN A 147 20.23 -10.20 -15.33
N ASN A 148 19.07 -10.84 -15.19
CA ASN A 148 18.97 -12.29 -15.28
C ASN A 148 19.33 -12.80 -16.67
N ALA A 149 18.82 -12.16 -17.72
CA ALA A 149 19.12 -12.54 -19.10
C ALA A 149 20.62 -12.45 -19.42
N LYS A 150 21.31 -11.41 -18.93
CA LYS A 150 22.77 -11.30 -19.03
C LYS A 150 23.48 -12.45 -18.33
N TRP A 151 23.08 -12.77 -17.10
CA TRP A 151 23.68 -13.87 -16.35
C TRP A 151 23.49 -15.23 -17.05
N VAL A 152 22.30 -15.49 -17.60
CA VAL A 152 22.04 -16.72 -18.37
C VAL A 152 22.92 -16.78 -19.61
N ALA A 153 23.01 -15.69 -20.37
CA ALA A 153 23.85 -15.64 -21.56
C ALA A 153 25.35 -15.83 -21.26
N GLU A 154 25.84 -15.25 -20.15
CA GLU A 154 27.22 -15.47 -19.67
C GLU A 154 27.45 -16.95 -19.32
N LYS A 155 26.50 -17.60 -18.63
CA LYS A 155 26.62 -19.02 -18.29
C LYS A 155 26.54 -19.95 -19.48
N GLU A 156 25.71 -19.65 -20.47
CA GLU A 156 25.67 -20.41 -21.72
C GLU A 156 27.00 -20.26 -22.48
N ALA A 157 27.57 -19.06 -22.55
CA ALA A 157 28.88 -18.83 -23.19
C ALA A 157 30.02 -19.61 -22.50
N ASP A 158 30.09 -19.58 -21.17
CA ASP A 158 31.08 -20.36 -20.39
C ASP A 158 30.97 -21.87 -20.69
N GLN A 159 29.74 -22.39 -20.82
CA GLN A 159 29.49 -23.79 -21.14
C GLN A 159 29.96 -24.16 -22.55
N TYR A 160 29.70 -23.30 -23.53
CA TYR A 160 30.18 -23.51 -24.90
C TYR A 160 31.71 -23.49 -25.00
N GLU A 161 32.39 -22.57 -24.30
CA GLU A 161 33.86 -22.52 -24.27
C GLU A 161 34.46 -23.78 -23.63
N SER A 162 33.92 -24.20 -22.49
CA SER A 162 34.40 -25.43 -21.82
C SER A 162 34.16 -26.69 -22.65
N MET A 163 33.04 -26.77 -23.38
CA MET A 163 32.74 -27.88 -24.29
C MET A 163 33.69 -27.91 -25.50
N ASN A 164 33.97 -26.75 -26.11
CA ASN A 164 34.92 -26.66 -27.22
C ASN A 164 36.34 -27.04 -26.77
N ALA A 165 36.79 -26.59 -25.60
CA ALA A 165 38.09 -26.97 -25.05
C ALA A 165 38.20 -28.48 -24.80
N PHE A 166 37.12 -29.13 -24.35
CA PHE A 166 37.08 -30.58 -24.18
C PHE A 166 37.23 -31.32 -25.53
N PHE A 167 36.50 -30.89 -26.56
CA PHE A 167 36.58 -31.50 -27.89
C PHE A 167 37.96 -31.29 -28.54
N GLU A 168 38.56 -30.11 -28.43
CA GLU A 168 39.92 -29.85 -28.91
C GLU A 168 40.96 -30.73 -28.19
N GLU A 169 40.78 -30.96 -26.88
CA GLU A 169 41.68 -31.82 -26.12
C GLU A 169 41.50 -33.32 -26.45
N GLU A 170 40.28 -33.78 -26.73
CA GLU A 170 40.03 -35.14 -27.24
C GLU A 170 40.61 -35.34 -28.64
N GLU A 171 40.43 -34.39 -29.57
CA GLU A 171 41.03 -34.46 -30.90
C GLU A 171 42.56 -34.54 -30.79
N ARG A 172 43.18 -33.74 -29.93
CA ARG A 172 44.62 -33.77 -29.68
C ARG A 172 45.11 -35.08 -29.08
N LYS A 173 44.31 -35.73 -28.22
CA LYS A 173 44.63 -37.06 -27.65
C LYS A 173 44.49 -38.16 -28.70
N SER A 174 43.43 -38.14 -29.52
CA SER A 174 43.22 -39.13 -30.59
C SER A 174 44.25 -39.02 -31.72
N GLY A 175 44.75 -37.81 -32.02
CA GLY A 175 45.78 -37.58 -33.04
C GLY A 175 47.20 -37.94 -32.60
N ALA A 176 47.42 -38.18 -31.30
CA ALA A 176 48.72 -38.59 -30.75
C ALA A 176 48.88 -40.12 -30.66
N GLU A 177 47.82 -40.90 -30.94
CA GLU A 177 47.82 -42.37 -30.93
C GLU A 177 47.93 -43.01 -32.34
N GLN A 178 48.19 -42.22 -33.39
CA GLN A 178 48.52 -42.70 -34.75
C GLN A 178 50.00 -42.50 -35.08
#